data_AF-A0A960SJF8-F1
#
_entry.id   AF-A0A960SJF8-F1
#
_cell.length_a   1.000
_cell.length_b   1.000
_cell.length_c   1.000
_cell.angle_alpha   90.00
_cell.angle_beta   90.00
_cell.angle_gamma   90.00
#
_symmetry.space_group_name_H-M   'P 1'
#
loop_
_entity.id
_entity.type
_entity.pdbx_description
1 polymer ?
#
loop_
_entity_poly.entity_id
_entity_poly.type
_entity_poly.pdbx_seq_one_letter_code
_entity_poly.pdbx_strand_id
1 'polypeptide(L)'
;MKSFYCYLLLLCAGAISLKADPYPANLNELAVERSKTIVALDFVVERELDRQEGYAYGLVVDDAGTIVVLENMIPTWVPVDKLKNFIGYTLPMNDEKYPIEYLGQDYSSGWHLLSFKGGLPKEFVPITRFDRAVAGMGDPL
;
A
#
# COMPACT_ATOMS: atom_id res chain seq x y z
N MET A 1 28.46 -15.27 -45.59
CA MET A 1 27.41 -14.24 -45.37
C MET A 1 26.38 -14.66 -44.32
N LYS A 2 25.76 -15.84 -44.38
CA LYS A 2 24.74 -16.28 -43.40
C LYS A 2 25.23 -16.29 -41.93
N SER A 3 26.43 -16.77 -41.66
CA SER A 3 26.98 -16.81 -40.29
C SER A 3 27.21 -15.42 -39.70
N PHE A 4 27.56 -14.42 -40.53
CA PHE A 4 27.77 -13.04 -40.09
C PHE A 4 26.47 -12.41 -39.55
N TYR A 5 25.35 -12.64 -40.23
CA TYR A 5 24.04 -12.17 -39.78
C TYR A 5 23.56 -12.86 -38.49
N CYS A 6 23.90 -14.15 -38.29
CA CYS A 6 23.61 -14.83 -37.03
C CYS A 6 24.41 -14.24 -35.86
N TYR A 7 25.71 -13.94 -36.04
CA TYR A 7 26.49 -13.30 -34.98
C TYR A 7 26.02 -11.88 -34.68
N LEU A 8 25.59 -11.13 -35.71
CA LEU A 8 25.01 -9.81 -35.54
C LEU A 8 23.69 -9.86 -34.74
N LEU A 9 22.81 -10.83 -35.04
CA LEU A 9 21.56 -11.03 -34.30
C LEU A 9 21.80 -11.42 -32.83
N LEU A 10 22.78 -12.28 -32.55
CA LEU A 10 23.15 -12.65 -31.18
C LEU A 10 23.75 -11.48 -30.39
N LEU A 11 24.56 -10.64 -31.05
CA LEU A 11 25.08 -9.40 -30.45
C LEU A 11 23.97 -8.40 -30.15
N CYS A 12 23.01 -8.22 -31.06
CA CYS A 12 21.86 -7.36 -30.82
C CYS A 12 20.98 -7.89 -29.68
N ALA A 13 20.73 -9.20 -29.62
CA ALA A 13 19.98 -9.81 -28.52
C ALA A 13 20.71 -9.63 -27.16
N GLY A 14 22.03 -9.85 -27.12
CA GLY A 14 22.83 -9.63 -25.90
C GLY A 14 22.87 -8.17 -25.45
N ALA A 15 22.91 -7.21 -26.39
CA ALA A 15 22.87 -5.78 -26.09
C ALA A 15 21.51 -5.31 -25.55
N ILE A 16 20.41 -5.96 -25.97
CA ILE A 16 19.07 -5.71 -25.43
C ILE A 16 18.94 -6.28 -24.01
N SER A 17 19.51 -7.46 -23.74
CA SER A 17 19.53 -8.05 -22.39
C SER A 17 20.33 -7.24 -21.37
N LEU A 18 21.37 -6.51 -21.79
CA LEU A 18 22.14 -5.61 -20.92
C LEU A 18 21.35 -4.35 -20.48
N LYS A 19 20.21 -4.07 -21.13
CA LYS A 19 19.28 -3.00 -20.75
C LYS A 19 18.07 -3.50 -19.95
N ALA A 20 18.00 -4.80 -19.64
CA ALA A 20 17.02 -5.28 -18.68
C ALA A 20 17.33 -4.62 -17.34
N ASP A 21 16.34 -3.91 -16.79
CA ASP A 21 16.46 -3.24 -15.51
C ASP A 21 16.84 -4.31 -14.48
N PRO A 22 18.00 -4.20 -13.80
CA PRO A 22 18.35 -5.17 -12.79
C PRO A 22 17.25 -5.14 -11.75
N TYR A 23 16.54 -6.26 -11.61
CA TYR A 23 15.69 -6.55 -10.47
C TYR A 23 16.38 -6.00 -9.23
N PRO A 24 15.76 -5.10 -8.45
CA PRO A 24 16.46 -4.36 -7.42
C PRO A 24 17.20 -5.36 -6.55
N ALA A 25 18.52 -5.19 -6.45
CA ALA A 25 19.43 -6.18 -5.85
C ALA A 25 19.08 -6.48 -4.38
N ASN A 26 18.17 -5.72 -3.78
CA ASN A 26 17.72 -5.88 -2.41
C ASN A 26 16.23 -5.59 -2.20
N LEU A 27 15.35 -6.45 -2.75
CA LEU A 27 13.90 -6.36 -2.50
C LEU A 27 13.51 -6.34 -1.02
N ASN A 28 14.27 -7.02 -0.17
CA ASN A 28 14.00 -7.05 1.27
C ASN A 28 14.12 -5.65 1.88
N GLU A 29 15.16 -4.90 1.50
CA GLU A 29 15.33 -3.51 1.94
C GLU A 29 14.19 -2.63 1.44
N LEU A 30 13.80 -2.76 0.16
CA LEU A 30 12.68 -2.02 -0.41
C LEU A 30 11.35 -2.37 0.30
N ALA A 31 11.13 -3.64 0.63
CA ALA A 31 9.94 -4.09 1.32
C ALA A 31 9.87 -3.53 2.75
N VAL A 32 10.99 -3.52 3.48
CA VAL A 32 11.09 -2.94 4.83
C VAL A 32 10.92 -1.43 4.80
N GLU A 33 11.46 -0.75 3.79
CA GLU A 33 11.29 0.69 3.63
C GLU A 33 9.83 1.05 3.32
N ARG A 34 9.21 0.34 2.37
CA ARG A 34 7.83 0.59 1.93
C ARG A 34 6.79 0.09 2.92
N SER A 35 7.10 -0.84 3.83
CA SER A 35 6.16 -1.27 4.87
C SER A 35 5.73 -0.11 5.78
N LYS A 36 6.55 0.94 5.90
CA LYS A 36 6.22 2.18 6.62
C LYS A 36 5.10 2.99 5.97
N THR A 37 4.72 2.67 4.74
CA THR A 37 3.56 3.27 4.06
C THR A 37 2.26 2.58 4.41
N ILE A 38 2.33 1.41 5.04
CA ILE A 38 1.18 0.58 5.35
C ILE A 38 0.84 0.69 6.83
N VAL A 39 -0.44 0.87 7.11
CA VAL A 39 -1.00 0.80 8.46
C VAL A 39 -1.87 -0.45 8.57
N ALA A 40 -1.56 -1.31 9.53
CA ALA A 40 -2.48 -2.36 9.95
C ALA A 40 -3.55 -1.73 10.84
N LEU A 41 -4.81 -2.05 10.61
CA LEU A 41 -5.94 -1.40 11.27
C LEU A 41 -6.80 -2.45 11.97
N ASP A 42 -7.09 -2.21 13.24
CA ASP A 42 -8.21 -2.84 13.94
C ASP A 42 -9.37 -1.84 14.02
N PHE A 43 -10.58 -2.34 13.90
CA PHE A 43 -11.79 -1.56 14.12
C PHE A 43 -12.91 -2.44 14.64
N VAL A 44 -14.02 -1.81 15.02
CA VAL A 44 -15.20 -2.49 15.54
C VAL A 44 -16.41 -2.09 14.71
N VAL A 45 -17.16 -3.09 14.28
CA VAL A 45 -18.52 -2.94 13.76
C VAL A 45 -19.49 -3.14 14.91
N GLU A 46 -20.09 -2.04 15.38
CA GLU A 46 -21.01 -2.04 16.50
C GLU A 46 -22.45 -1.85 16.01
N ARG A 47 -23.24 -2.93 16.05
CA ARG A 47 -24.67 -2.95 15.74
C ARG A 47 -25.48 -2.99 17.03
N GLU A 48 -26.80 -2.80 16.93
CA GLU A 48 -27.69 -2.73 18.11
C GLU A 48 -27.61 -3.96 19.03
N LEU A 49 -27.33 -5.14 18.47
CA LEU A 49 -27.32 -6.41 19.19
C LEU A 49 -25.97 -7.14 19.12
N ASP A 50 -25.00 -6.61 18.39
CA ASP A 50 -23.77 -7.33 18.06
C ASP A 50 -22.57 -6.39 17.94
N ARG A 51 -21.39 -6.87 18.30
CA ARG A 51 -20.12 -6.16 18.23
C ARG A 51 -19.08 -7.09 17.63
N GLN A 52 -18.65 -6.79 16.41
CA GLN A 52 -17.70 -7.59 15.65
C GLN A 52 -16.39 -6.84 15.48
N GLU A 53 -15.27 -7.51 15.70
CA GLU A 53 -13.95 -6.98 15.40
C GLU A 53 -13.68 -7.11 13.89
N GLY A 54 -13.08 -6.08 13.31
CA GLY A 54 -12.66 -6.03 11.93
C GLY A 54 -11.18 -5.70 11.85
N TYR A 55 -10.52 -6.19 10.81
CA TYR A 55 -9.13 -5.86 10.49
C TYR A 55 -9.05 -5.36 9.06
N ALA A 56 -8.13 -4.44 8.80
CA ALA A 56 -7.88 -3.89 7.48
C ALA A 56 -6.40 -3.50 7.33
N TYR A 57 -5.99 -3.25 6.09
CA TYR A 57 -4.72 -2.59 5.79
C TYR A 57 -5.00 -1.32 5.00
N GLY A 58 -4.35 -0.23 5.42
CA GLY A 58 -4.43 1.06 4.77
C GLY A 58 -3.09 1.51 4.23
N LEU A 59 -3.14 2.39 3.23
CA LEU A 59 -1.98 3.04 2.64
C LEU A 59 -1.95 4.51 3.07
N VAL A 60 -0.86 4.96 3.67
CA VAL A 60 -0.62 6.37 3.99
C VAL A 60 -0.29 7.12 2.70
N VAL A 61 -1.10 8.12 2.34
CA VAL A 61 -1.01 8.78 1.03
C VAL A 61 -0.34 10.15 1.06
N ASP A 62 -0.37 10.87 2.19
CA ASP A 62 0.18 12.22 2.30
C ASP A 62 0.78 12.53 3.69
N ASP A 63 1.48 13.66 3.78
CA ASP A 63 2.10 14.16 5.03
C ASP A 63 1.07 14.66 6.07
N ALA A 64 -0.20 14.83 5.68
CA ALA A 64 -1.28 15.11 6.64
C ALA A 64 -1.69 13.85 7.42
N GLY A 65 -1.26 12.67 6.96
CA GLY A 65 -1.60 11.40 7.58
C GLY A 65 -2.92 10.83 7.08
N THR A 66 -3.34 11.18 5.85
CA THR A 66 -4.48 10.54 5.19
C THR A 66 -4.14 9.09 4.88
N ILE A 67 -5.09 8.21 5.15
CA ILE A 67 -5.00 6.78 4.92
C ILE A 67 -6.12 6.38 3.96
N VAL A 68 -5.77 5.62 2.93
CA VAL A 68 -6.72 5.00 2.00
C VAL A 68 -6.82 3.51 2.30
N VAL A 69 -8.04 2.99 2.41
CA VAL A 69 -8.32 1.57 2.59
C VAL A 69 -9.24 1.10 1.45
N LEU A 70 -8.98 -0.10 0.93
CA LEU A 70 -9.76 -0.70 -0.15
C LEU A 70 -11.17 -1.10 0.32
N GLU A 71 -12.12 -1.05 -0.60
CA GLU A 71 -13.55 -1.33 -0.36
C GLU A 71 -13.81 -2.69 0.30
N ASN A 72 -13.04 -3.71 -0.06
CA ASN A 72 -13.25 -5.08 0.41
C ASN A 72 -12.81 -5.29 1.86
N MET A 73 -12.08 -4.34 2.45
CA MET A 73 -11.55 -4.45 3.82
C MET A 73 -12.49 -3.85 4.86
N ILE A 74 -13.31 -2.85 4.49
CA ILE A 74 -14.28 -2.22 5.39
C ILE A 74 -15.67 -2.39 4.78
N PRO A 75 -16.62 -3.04 5.46
CA PRO A 75 -17.95 -3.29 4.90
C PRO A 75 -18.69 -2.00 4.52
N THR A 76 -18.91 -1.77 3.22
CA THR A 76 -19.58 -0.56 2.69
C THR A 76 -21.06 -0.46 2.99
N TRP A 77 -21.70 -1.61 3.23
CA TRP A 77 -23.11 -1.70 3.58
C TRP A 77 -23.38 -1.35 5.05
N VAL A 78 -22.34 -1.23 5.88
CA VAL A 78 -22.47 -0.84 7.29
C VAL A 78 -22.50 0.69 7.38
N PRO A 79 -23.52 1.28 8.04
CA PRO A 79 -23.56 2.72 8.26
C PRO A 79 -22.31 3.21 8.99
N VAL A 80 -21.79 4.38 8.59
CA VAL A 80 -20.53 4.94 9.11
C VAL A 80 -20.55 5.12 10.62
N ASP A 81 -21.71 5.46 11.21
CA ASP A 81 -21.86 5.61 12.66
C ASP A 81 -21.71 4.29 13.43
N LYS A 82 -21.70 3.14 12.75
CA LYS A 82 -21.48 1.80 13.34
C LYS A 82 -20.03 1.34 13.23
N LEU A 83 -19.18 2.05 12.48
CA LEU A 83 -17.75 1.79 12.39
C LEU A 83 -17.03 2.59 13.50
N LYS A 84 -16.43 1.89 14.47
CA LYS A 84 -15.88 2.48 15.69
C LYS A 84 -14.46 2.03 15.97
N ASN A 85 -13.77 2.80 16.80
CA ASN A 85 -12.51 2.44 17.43
C ASN A 85 -11.42 2.00 16.45
N PHE A 86 -11.23 2.77 15.38
CA PHE A 86 -10.11 2.52 14.47
C PHE A 86 -8.77 2.76 15.21
N ILE A 87 -7.94 1.73 15.25
CA ILE A 87 -6.59 1.76 15.83
C ILE A 87 -5.63 1.26 14.75
N GLY A 88 -4.60 2.06 14.47
CA GLY A 88 -3.52 1.73 13.57
C GLY A 88 -2.31 1.15 14.30
N TYR A 89 -1.56 0.30 13.59
CA TYR A 89 -0.29 -0.29 14.01
C TYR A 89 0.69 -0.27 12.83
N THR A 90 1.99 -0.23 13.13
CA THR A 90 3.04 -0.33 12.09
C THR A 90 3.15 -1.76 11.55
N LEU A 91 3.85 -1.95 10.44
CA LEU A 91 4.28 -3.27 9.98
C LEU A 91 5.79 -3.51 10.15
N PRO A 92 6.21 -4.65 10.74
CA PRO A 92 5.38 -5.67 11.38
C PRO A 92 4.66 -5.12 12.62
N MET A 93 3.50 -5.71 12.94
CA MET A 93 2.63 -5.25 14.04
C MET A 93 3.41 -5.11 15.34
N ASN A 94 3.47 -3.87 15.84
CA ASN A 94 4.01 -3.54 17.15
C ASN A 94 2.87 -3.31 18.15
N ASP A 95 3.19 -3.23 19.44
CA ASP A 95 2.20 -2.96 20.49
C ASP A 95 1.79 -1.48 20.58
N GLU A 96 2.40 -0.60 19.78
CA GLU A 96 2.10 0.83 19.76
C GLU A 96 0.83 1.10 18.98
N LYS A 97 -0.09 1.85 19.61
CA LYS A 97 -1.43 2.11 19.09
C LYS A 97 -1.53 3.54 18.60
N TYR A 98 -1.88 3.70 17.33
CA TYR A 98 -2.12 5.01 16.72
C TYR A 98 -3.62 5.21 16.55
N PRO A 99 -4.26 6.16 17.27
CA PRO A 99 -5.69 6.39 17.11
C PRO A 99 -6.01 6.95 15.73
N ILE A 100 -6.99 6.34 15.05
CA ILE A 100 -7.41 6.72 13.70
C ILE A 100 -8.84 7.27 13.73
N GLU A 101 -9.12 8.23 12.86
CA GLU A 101 -10.45 8.76 12.58
C GLU A 101 -10.91 8.31 11.20
N TYR A 102 -12.15 7.81 11.11
CA TYR A 102 -12.77 7.46 9.85
C TYR A 102 -13.46 8.68 9.26
N LEU A 103 -13.01 9.13 8.09
CA LEU A 103 -13.48 10.36 7.44
C LEU A 103 -14.69 10.11 6.53
N GLY A 104 -14.75 8.92 5.91
CA GLY A 104 -15.85 8.58 5.00
C GLY A 104 -15.43 7.60 3.93
N GLN A 105 -16.30 7.43 2.94
CA GLN A 105 -16.07 6.61 1.77
C GLN A 105 -16.26 7.46 0.51
N ASP A 106 -15.36 7.31 -0.45
CA ASP A 106 -15.57 7.75 -1.82
C ASP A 106 -16.30 6.65 -2.60
N TYR A 107 -17.59 6.85 -2.86
CA TYR A 107 -18.42 5.88 -3.59
C TYR A 107 -18.00 5.67 -5.05
N SER A 108 -17.23 6.59 -5.64
CA SER A 108 -16.83 6.47 -7.05
C SER A 108 -15.66 5.50 -7.24
N SER A 109 -14.71 5.49 -6.29
CA SER A 109 -13.55 4.59 -6.27
C SER A 109 -13.73 3.37 -5.35
N GLY A 110 -14.73 3.41 -4.47
CA GLY A 110 -14.92 2.42 -3.39
C GLY A 110 -13.96 2.62 -2.22
N TRP A 111 -13.10 3.64 -2.24
CA TRP A 111 -12.08 3.84 -1.22
C TRP A 111 -12.64 4.39 0.08
N HIS A 112 -12.15 3.85 1.19
CA HIS A 112 -12.37 4.39 2.51
C HIS A 112 -11.25 5.35 2.86
N LEU A 113 -11.62 6.51 3.42
CA LEU A 113 -10.69 7.55 3.84
C LEU A 113 -10.65 7.60 5.37
N LEU A 114 -9.44 7.54 5.91
CA LEU A 114 -9.17 7.65 7.33
C LEU A 114 -8.01 8.63 7.56
N SER A 115 -7.78 9.03 8.81
CA SER A 115 -6.67 9.90 9.17
C SER A 115 -6.15 9.61 10.57
N PHE A 116 -4.85 9.81 10.78
CA PHE A 116 -4.26 9.76 12.12
C PHE A 116 -4.75 10.92 12.98
N LYS A 117 -5.21 10.62 14.20
CA LYS A 117 -5.56 11.66 15.17
C LYS A 117 -4.29 12.36 15.65
N GLY A 118 -4.16 13.64 15.32
CA GLY A 118 -2.99 14.45 15.66
C GLY A 118 -1.93 14.54 14.55
N GLY A 119 -2.24 14.06 13.35
CA GLY A 119 -1.36 14.11 12.18
C GLY A 119 -0.47 12.86 12.05
N LEU A 120 0.35 12.85 11.01
CA LEU A 120 1.19 11.71 10.64
C LEU A 120 2.25 11.38 11.73
N PRO A 121 2.23 10.17 12.32
CA PRO A 121 3.29 9.72 13.22
C PRO A 121 4.60 9.51 12.47
N LYS A 122 5.73 9.72 13.15
CA LYS A 122 7.09 9.66 12.57
C LYS A 122 7.48 8.27 12.04
N GLU A 123 6.80 7.24 12.51
CA GLU A 123 7.00 5.84 12.14
C GLU A 123 6.47 5.55 10.73
N PHE A 124 5.50 6.32 10.27
CA PHE A 124 4.89 6.17 8.97
C PHE A 124 5.50 7.12 7.94
N VAL A 125 5.46 6.69 6.68
CA VAL A 125 5.96 7.47 5.54
C VAL A 125 4.89 7.44 4.46
N PRO A 126 4.50 8.58 3.87
CA PRO A 126 3.55 8.58 2.77
C PRO A 126 4.12 7.87 1.53
N ILE A 127 3.27 7.13 0.83
CA ILE A 127 3.66 6.46 -0.42
C ILE A 127 4.16 7.45 -1.48
N THR A 128 3.69 8.70 -1.43
CA THR A 128 4.06 9.79 -2.33
C THR A 128 5.49 10.28 -2.16
N ARG A 129 6.21 9.87 -1.09
CA ARG A 129 7.65 10.14 -0.95
C ARG A 129 8.52 9.23 -1.79
N PHE A 130 7.97 8.14 -2.32
CA PHE A 130 8.68 7.21 -3.18
C PHE A 130 8.46 7.57 -4.65
N ASP A 131 9.50 7.38 -5.46
CA ASP A 131 9.39 7.59 -6.90
C ASP A 131 8.38 6.62 -7.52
N ARG A 132 7.55 7.16 -8.41
CA ARG A 132 6.58 6.35 -9.17
C ARG A 132 7.33 5.51 -10.20
N ALA A 133 7.23 4.19 -10.06
CA ALA A 133 7.70 3.26 -11.08
C ALA A 133 6.91 3.40 -12.38
N VAL A 134 7.57 3.17 -13.52
CA VAL A 134 6.91 3.06 -14.82
C VAL A 134 6.82 1.57 -15.14
N ALA A 135 5.59 1.05 -15.21
CA ALA A 135 5.36 -0.35 -15.49
C ALA A 135 5.76 -0.69 -16.94
N GLY A 136 6.67 -1.64 -17.09
CA GLY A 136 7.10 -2.26 -18.33
C GLY A 136 6.49 -3.65 -18.53
N MET A 137 6.42 -4.08 -19.80
CA MET A 137 6.05 -5.46 -20.10
C MET A 137 7.18 -6.40 -19.66
N GLY A 138 6.86 -7.35 -18.79
CA GLY A 138 7.83 -8.29 -18.22
C GLY A 138 8.40 -7.87 -16.88
N ASP A 139 7.93 -6.76 -16.31
CA ASP A 139 8.26 -6.38 -14.93
C ASP A 139 7.76 -7.46 -13.95
N PRO A 140 8.49 -7.72 -12.86
CA PRO A 140 8.05 -8.64 -11.82
C PRO A 140 6.76 -8.11 -11.15
N LEU A 141 5.81 -9.02 -10.92
CA LEU A 141 4.59 -8.78 -10.12
C LEU A 141 4.86 -9.01 -8.63
#